data_AF-A0A3D1VHS0-F1
#
_entry.id   AF-A0A3D1VHS0-F1
#
_cell.length_a   1.000
_cell.length_b   1.000
_cell.length_c   1.000
_cell.angle_alpha   90.00
_cell.angle_beta   90.00
_cell.angle_gamma   90.00
#
_symmetry.space_group_name_H-M   'P 1'
#
loop_
_entity.id
_entity.type
_entity.pdbx_description
1 polymer ?
#
loop_
_entity_poly.entity_id
_entity_poly.type
_entity_poly.pdbx_seq_one_letter_code
_entity_poly.pdbx_strand_id
1 'polypeptide(L)'
;RLKTVDGVYVDLKSPTHAYYLNTEELKIELDNVIKENRIIPFLHTFYSFVITDDKKITSVLIENKDGRSAIRAKFFIDATGDGDVARDLHINSYQHDQVQPPSACFYLQGKIKNSDLADMILHHGSEVGLDDDWGWSGPLVNSELTLRVDNHVFNVLCNNAMDLTLSEM
;
A
#
# COMPACT_ATOMS: atom_id res chain seq x y z
N ARG A 1 21.38 1.44 -5.81
CA ARG A 1 20.65 0.67 -4.78
C ARG A 1 19.88 -0.43 -5.49
N LEU A 2 18.63 -0.28 -5.93
CA LEU A 2 17.94 -1.39 -6.63
C LEU A 2 18.67 -1.98 -7.85
N LYS A 3 19.37 -1.16 -8.65
CA LYS A 3 20.19 -1.65 -9.77
C LYS A 3 21.33 -2.59 -9.36
N THR A 4 21.81 -2.53 -8.12
CA THR A 4 22.93 -3.37 -7.66
C THR A 4 22.49 -4.76 -7.21
N VAL A 5 21.18 -4.98 -7.10
CA VAL A 5 20.55 -6.25 -6.73
C VAL A 5 19.59 -6.75 -7.82
N ASP A 6 19.70 -6.18 -9.03
CA ASP A 6 18.80 -6.45 -10.15
C ASP A 6 17.30 -6.28 -9.81
N GLY A 7 16.99 -5.45 -8.81
CA GLY A 7 15.64 -5.21 -8.29
C GLY A 7 14.86 -4.13 -9.04
N VAL A 8 15.35 -3.66 -10.19
CA VAL A 8 14.66 -2.67 -11.03
C VAL A 8 14.93 -2.90 -12.51
N TYR A 9 13.88 -2.84 -13.30
CA TYR A 9 13.94 -2.73 -14.75
C TYR A 9 13.46 -1.34 -15.16
N VAL A 10 14.16 -0.71 -16.10
CA VAL A 10 13.89 0.67 -16.52
C VAL A 10 13.58 0.69 -18.01
N ASP A 11 12.40 1.19 -18.36
CA ASP A 11 12.00 1.43 -19.74
C ASP A 11 11.59 2.90 -19.93
N LEU A 12 12.58 3.76 -20.15
CA LEU A 12 12.34 5.19 -20.33
C LEU A 12 11.55 5.54 -21.61
N LYS A 13 11.31 4.58 -22.50
CA LYS A 13 10.48 4.77 -23.69
C LYS A 13 9.00 4.53 -23.40
N SER A 14 8.70 3.83 -22.31
CA SER A 14 7.33 3.59 -21.89
C SER A 14 6.67 4.91 -21.48
N PRO A 15 5.56 5.30 -22.11
CA PRO A 15 4.86 6.55 -21.79
C PRO A 15 4.14 6.50 -20.44
N THR A 16 3.94 5.31 -19.87
CA THR A 16 3.12 5.10 -18.66
C THR A 16 3.85 4.36 -17.54
N HIS A 17 4.92 3.62 -17.84
CA HIS A 17 5.62 2.77 -16.87
C HIS A 17 7.13 2.79 -17.10
N ALA A 18 7.80 3.83 -16.60
CA ALA A 18 9.25 3.98 -16.76
C ALA A 18 10.08 3.06 -15.85
N TYR A 19 9.50 2.63 -14.72
CA TYR A 19 10.19 1.84 -13.71
C TYR A 19 9.33 0.66 -13.28
N TYR A 20 9.94 -0.53 -13.34
CA TYR A 20 9.39 -1.76 -12.81
C TYR A 20 10.26 -2.15 -11.62
N LEU A 21 9.64 -2.36 -10.47
CA LEU A 21 10.36 -2.56 -9.22
C LEU A 21 10.12 -3.99 -8.75
N ASN A 22 11.18 -4.62 -8.24
CA ASN A 22 11.00 -5.70 -7.29
C ASN A 22 10.71 -5.05 -5.93
N THR A 23 9.44 -5.10 -5.53
CA THR A 23 8.94 -4.50 -4.29
C THR A 23 9.51 -5.17 -3.04
N GLU A 24 9.91 -6.44 -3.10
CA GLU A 24 10.56 -7.14 -1.97
C GLU A 24 12.00 -6.66 -1.79
N GLU A 25 12.77 -6.54 -2.87
CA GLU A 25 14.11 -5.94 -2.83
C GLU A 25 14.07 -4.46 -2.40
N LEU A 26 13.04 -3.73 -2.79
CA LEU A 26 12.84 -2.36 -2.33
C LEU A 26 12.67 -2.27 -0.81
N LYS A 27 11.89 -3.17 -0.19
CA LYS A 27 11.72 -3.20 1.28
C LYS A 27 13.08 -3.41 1.98
N ILE A 28 13.87 -4.37 1.49
CA ILE A 28 15.21 -4.66 2.02
C ILE A 28 16.13 -3.46 1.88
N GLU A 29 16.14 -2.82 0.71
CA GLU A 29 16.98 -1.66 0.46
C GLU A 29 16.60 -0.47 1.34
N LEU A 30 15.31 -0.24 1.58
CA LEU A 30 14.83 0.80 2.50
C LEU A 30 15.25 0.49 3.94
N ASP A 31 15.15 -0.76 4.41
CA ASP A 31 15.65 -1.18 5.72
C ASP A 31 17.17 -0.95 5.86
N ASN A 32 17.93 -1.16 4.78
CA ASN A 32 19.37 -0.87 4.77
C ASN A 32 19.63 0.64 4.95
N VAL A 33 18.83 1.52 4.31
CA VAL A 33 18.94 2.98 4.50
C VAL A 33 18.68 3.35 5.96
N ILE A 34 17.68 2.74 6.61
CA ILE A 34 17.37 2.96 8.03
C ILE A 34 18.57 2.59 8.91
N LYS A 35 19.16 1.40 8.69
CA LYS A 35 20.34 0.91 9.45
C LYS A 35 21.57 1.80 9.26
N GLU A 36 21.83 2.24 8.03
CA GLU A 36 22.97 3.13 7.70
C GLU A 36 22.89 4.48 8.41
N ASN A 37 21.68 4.99 8.64
CA ASN A 37 21.43 6.32 9.21
C ASN A 37 21.14 6.33 10.72
N ARG A 38 21.36 5.20 11.42
CA ARG A 38 21.09 5.06 12.87
C ARG A 38 19.66 5.45 13.27
N ILE A 39 18.70 5.22 12.38
CA ILE A 39 17.29 5.41 12.66
C ILE A 39 16.80 4.16 13.40
N ILE A 40 16.03 4.34 14.48
CA ILE A 40 15.45 3.23 15.25
C ILE A 40 14.02 3.02 14.78
N PRO A 41 13.74 1.98 13.98
CA PRO A 41 12.36 1.64 13.61
C PRO A 41 11.66 0.96 14.78
N PHE A 42 10.40 1.33 15.02
CA PHE A 42 9.52 0.64 15.95
C PHE A 42 8.61 -0.27 15.11
N LEU A 43 8.97 -1.55 15.01
CA LEU A 43 8.18 -2.54 14.28
C LEU A 43 6.98 -3.01 15.12
N HIS A 44 5.94 -3.54 14.47
CA HIS A 44 4.70 -3.97 15.13
C HIS A 44 4.12 -2.91 16.08
N THR A 45 4.22 -1.65 15.67
CA THR A 45 3.81 -0.48 16.45
C THR A 45 2.85 0.33 15.61
N PHE A 46 1.64 0.53 16.11
CA PHE A 46 0.59 1.28 15.43
C PHE A 46 0.43 2.65 16.06
N TYR A 47 0.23 3.66 15.23
CA TYR A 47 -0.27 4.96 15.67
C TYR A 47 -1.68 4.78 16.27
N SER A 48 -2.00 5.55 17.31
CA SER A 48 -3.32 5.52 17.94
C SER A 48 -3.96 6.89 18.11
N PHE A 49 -3.18 7.92 18.45
CA PHE A 49 -3.70 9.26 18.67
C PHE A 49 -2.59 10.31 18.68
N VAL A 50 -2.92 11.57 18.39
CA VAL A 50 -2.00 12.71 18.44
C VAL A 50 -2.33 13.61 19.62
N ILE A 51 -1.33 13.94 20.43
CA ILE A 51 -1.47 14.82 21.60
C ILE A 51 -0.91 16.19 21.24
N THR A 52 -1.71 17.23 21.41
CA THR A 52 -1.34 18.61 21.15
C THR A 52 -1.32 19.46 22.42
N ASP A 53 -0.57 20.55 22.36
CA ASP A 53 -0.65 21.70 23.25
C ASP A 53 -0.87 22.92 22.35
N ASP A 54 -2.08 23.49 22.42
CA ASP A 54 -2.63 24.42 21.44
C ASP A 54 -2.44 23.94 19.98
N LYS A 55 -1.57 24.62 19.22
CA LYS A 55 -1.29 24.37 17.79
C LYS A 55 -0.04 23.51 17.56
N LYS A 56 0.51 22.91 18.62
CA LYS A 56 1.77 22.16 18.55
C LYS A 56 1.58 20.72 18.97
N ILE A 57 2.01 19.79 18.12
CA ILE A 57 2.10 18.37 18.49
C ILE A 57 3.19 18.21 19.56
N THR A 58 2.84 17.57 20.67
CA THR A 58 3.77 17.29 21.78
C THR A 58 4.16 15.81 21.84
N SER A 59 3.24 14.92 21.47
CA SER A 59 3.46 13.48 21.42
C SER A 59 2.47 12.77 20.51
N VAL A 60 2.80 11.55 20.12
CA VAL A 60 1.84 10.58 19.56
C VAL A 60 1.69 9.41 20.53
N LEU A 61 0.46 8.92 20.68
CA LEU A 61 0.17 7.65 21.32
C LEU A 61 0.39 6.52 20.32
N ILE A 62 1.06 5.48 20.79
CA ILE A 62 1.32 4.25 20.04
C ILE A 62 0.83 3.04 20.84
N GLU A 63 0.55 1.97 20.11
CA GLU A 63 0.23 0.65 20.65
C GLU A 63 1.18 -0.38 20.05
N ASN A 64 1.81 -1.18 20.90
CA ASN A 64 2.68 -2.28 20.50
C ASN A 64 2.70 -3.39 21.57
N LYS A 65 3.68 -4.30 21.50
CA LYS A 65 3.80 -5.42 22.45
C LYS A 65 3.93 -4.99 23.92
N ASP A 66 4.44 -3.79 24.18
CA ASP A 66 4.60 -3.25 25.52
C ASP A 66 3.34 -2.49 26.00
N GLY A 67 2.28 -2.50 25.18
CA GLY A 67 1.02 -1.80 25.41
C GLY A 67 1.04 -0.35 24.93
N ARG A 68 0.12 0.46 25.49
CA ARG A 68 -0.05 1.86 25.12
C ARG A 68 1.04 2.73 25.72
N SER A 69 1.71 3.52 24.90
CA SER A 69 2.70 4.50 25.36
C SER A 69 2.69 5.77 24.50
N ALA A 70 3.42 6.81 24.94
CA ALA A 70 3.52 8.08 24.24
C ALA A 70 4.96 8.36 23.80
N ILE A 71 5.16 8.71 22.53
CA ILE A 71 6.43 9.18 21.99
C ILE A 71 6.41 10.71 21.91
N ARG A 72 7.32 11.36 22.63
CA ARG A 72 7.55 12.81 22.54
C ARG A 72 8.69 13.10 21.58
N ALA A 73 8.50 14.09 20.72
CA ALA A 73 9.52 14.53 19.77
C ALA A 73 9.47 16.04 19.56
N LYS A 74 10.53 16.60 18.98
CA LYS A 74 10.57 18.02 18.58
C LYS A 74 9.84 18.27 17.27
N PHE A 75 9.73 17.24 16.44
CA PHE A 75 9.16 17.30 15.10
C PHE A 75 8.52 15.95 14.79
N PHE A 76 7.42 15.99 14.03
CA PHE A 76 6.65 14.81 13.63
C PHE A 76 6.45 14.87 12.11
N ILE A 77 6.55 13.72 11.45
CA ILE A 77 6.31 13.55 10.02
C ILE A 77 5.18 12.54 9.90
N ASP A 78 4.06 12.95 9.29
CA ASP A 78 2.98 12.02 8.96
C ASP A 78 3.34 11.27 7.69
N ALA A 79 3.68 9.99 7.84
CA ALA A 79 3.99 9.06 6.77
C ALA A 79 3.10 7.80 6.87
N THR A 80 1.87 7.98 7.35
CA THR A 80 0.90 6.88 7.55
C THR A 80 0.28 6.37 6.23
N GLY A 81 0.46 7.10 5.13
CA GLY A 81 -0.21 6.84 3.87
C GLY A 81 -1.55 7.56 3.81
N ASP A 82 -2.48 7.18 4.69
CA ASP A 82 -3.85 7.73 4.74
C ASP A 82 -3.95 9.12 5.39
N GLY A 83 -2.86 9.60 6.01
CA GLY A 83 -2.81 10.91 6.66
C GLY A 83 -3.53 10.92 8.00
N ASP A 84 -3.42 9.84 8.78
CA ASP A 84 -4.12 9.66 10.06
C ASP A 84 -3.84 10.80 11.05
N VAL A 85 -2.60 11.27 11.13
CA VAL A 85 -2.24 12.36 12.06
C VAL A 85 -2.86 13.66 11.58
N ALA A 86 -2.81 13.94 10.27
CA ALA A 86 -3.45 15.11 9.69
C ALA A 86 -4.97 15.11 9.88
N ARG A 87 -5.62 13.94 9.72
CA ARG A 87 -7.05 13.73 9.99
C ARG A 87 -7.39 14.05 11.44
N ASP A 88 -6.63 13.52 12.39
CA ASP A 88 -6.90 13.71 13.82
C ASP A 88 -6.64 15.15 14.28
N LEU A 89 -5.82 15.90 13.55
CA LEU A 89 -5.63 17.35 13.72
C LEU A 89 -6.69 18.20 12.99
N HIS A 90 -7.66 17.56 12.32
CA HIS A 90 -8.69 18.21 11.51
C HIS A 90 -8.12 19.14 10.43
N ILE A 91 -6.98 18.75 9.84
CA ILE A 91 -6.42 19.46 8.69
C ILE A 91 -7.34 19.23 7.50
N ASN A 92 -7.64 20.30 6.76
CA ASN A 92 -8.47 20.21 5.55
C ASN A 92 -7.87 19.21 4.56
N SER A 93 -8.67 18.23 4.16
CA SER A 93 -8.34 17.23 3.15
C SER A 93 -9.19 17.42 1.89
N TYR A 94 -8.75 16.79 0.81
CA TYR A 94 -9.45 16.76 -0.46
C TYR A 94 -9.61 15.31 -0.90
N GLN A 95 -10.84 14.92 -1.26
CA GLN A 95 -11.13 13.65 -1.90
C GLN A 95 -11.64 13.93 -3.30
N HIS A 96 -11.08 13.23 -4.28
CA HIS A 96 -11.53 13.30 -5.66
C HIS A 96 -12.83 12.48 -5.84
N ASP A 97 -13.75 12.95 -6.68
CA ASP A 97 -15.04 12.26 -6.91
C ASP A 97 -14.87 10.86 -7.51
N GLN A 98 -13.77 10.66 -8.24
CA GLN A 98 -13.35 9.38 -8.80
C GLN A 98 -12.12 8.89 -8.03
N VAL A 99 -12.31 7.92 -7.16
CA VAL A 99 -11.25 7.26 -6.38
C VAL A 99 -11.00 5.88 -6.95
N GLN A 100 -9.75 5.42 -6.91
CA GLN A 100 -9.46 4.04 -7.27
C GLN A 100 -10.07 3.11 -6.21
N PRO A 101 -10.83 2.08 -6.63
CA PRO A 101 -11.34 1.10 -5.69
C PRO A 101 -10.19 0.29 -5.10
N PRO A 102 -10.32 -0.21 -3.85
CA PRO A 102 -9.36 -1.13 -3.27
C PRO A 102 -9.31 -2.43 -4.07
N SER A 103 -8.12 -3.04 -4.11
CA SER A 103 -7.89 -4.31 -4.79
C SER A 103 -6.94 -5.18 -3.98
N ALA A 104 -7.33 -6.44 -3.80
CA ALA A 104 -6.46 -7.44 -3.22
C ALA A 104 -5.32 -7.77 -4.19
N CYS A 105 -4.10 -7.71 -3.69
CA CYS A 105 -2.89 -8.00 -4.44
C CYS A 105 -2.30 -9.34 -4.01
N PHE A 106 -1.86 -10.16 -4.96
CA PHE A 106 -1.16 -11.41 -4.67
C PHE A 106 -0.06 -11.70 -5.68
N TYR A 107 0.90 -12.56 -5.31
CA TYR A 107 1.89 -13.07 -6.24
C TYR A 107 1.45 -14.42 -6.79
N LEU A 108 1.48 -14.54 -8.12
CA LEU A 108 1.19 -15.78 -8.82
C LEU A 108 2.47 -16.34 -9.46
N GLN A 109 2.74 -17.62 -9.22
CA GLN A 109 3.69 -18.39 -10.02
C GLN A 109 2.93 -19.15 -11.11
N GLY A 110 3.17 -18.78 -12.38
CA GLY A 110 2.48 -19.35 -13.52
C GLY A 110 2.34 -18.37 -14.66
N LYS A 111 1.92 -18.85 -15.83
CA LYS A 111 1.75 -18.04 -17.03
C LYS A 111 0.27 -17.93 -17.39
N ILE A 112 -0.40 -16.95 -16.79
CA ILE A 112 -1.75 -16.53 -17.18
C ILE A 112 -1.63 -15.10 -17.71
N LYS A 113 -2.09 -14.85 -18.94
CA LYS A 113 -2.14 -13.48 -19.48
C LYS A 113 -3.37 -12.77 -18.91
N ASN A 114 -3.27 -11.46 -18.74
CA ASN A 114 -4.43 -10.64 -18.33
C ASN A 114 -5.61 -10.78 -19.28
N SER A 115 -5.35 -10.85 -20.59
CA SER A 115 -6.40 -11.06 -21.59
C SER A 115 -7.17 -12.34 -21.34
N ASP A 116 -6.47 -13.43 -21.01
CA ASP A 116 -7.08 -14.75 -20.86
C ASP A 116 -7.99 -14.77 -19.62
N LEU A 117 -7.54 -14.14 -18.52
CA LEU A 117 -8.37 -14.02 -17.31
C LEU A 117 -9.56 -13.09 -17.52
N ALA A 118 -9.34 -11.93 -18.14
CA ALA A 118 -10.41 -10.97 -18.44
C ALA A 118 -11.47 -11.61 -19.35
N ASP A 119 -11.06 -12.33 -20.39
CA ASP A 119 -11.96 -13.06 -21.28
C ASP A 119 -12.75 -14.14 -20.51
N MET A 120 -12.11 -14.88 -19.59
CA MET A 120 -12.79 -15.87 -18.77
C MET A 120 -13.83 -15.23 -17.84
N ILE A 121 -13.51 -14.11 -17.17
CA ILE A 121 -14.44 -13.39 -16.30
C ILE A 121 -15.61 -12.84 -17.11
N LEU A 122 -15.32 -12.21 -18.25
CA LEU A 122 -16.33 -11.63 -19.13
C LEU A 122 -17.37 -12.66 -19.61
N HIS A 123 -16.93 -13.88 -19.95
CA HIS A 123 -17.82 -14.90 -20.51
C HIS A 123 -18.43 -15.84 -19.46
N HIS A 124 -17.74 -16.09 -18.34
CA HIS A 124 -18.14 -17.11 -17.36
C HIS A 124 -18.24 -16.61 -15.92
N GLY A 125 -17.81 -15.37 -15.63
CA GLY A 125 -17.78 -14.84 -14.26
C GLY A 125 -19.16 -14.83 -13.60
N SER A 126 -20.19 -14.43 -14.33
CA SER A 126 -21.58 -14.42 -13.83
C SER A 126 -22.10 -15.81 -13.46
N GLU A 127 -21.59 -16.90 -14.07
CA GLU A 127 -21.99 -18.28 -13.75
C GLU A 127 -21.60 -18.69 -12.32
N VAL A 128 -20.56 -18.06 -11.78
CA VAL A 128 -20.00 -18.31 -10.44
C VAL A 128 -20.16 -17.12 -9.50
N GLY A 129 -20.90 -16.08 -9.92
CA GLY A 129 -21.20 -14.91 -9.11
C GLY A 129 -20.06 -13.88 -9.01
N LEU A 130 -19.17 -13.82 -10.01
CA LEU A 130 -18.18 -12.75 -10.12
C LEU A 130 -18.77 -11.51 -10.82
N ASP A 131 -18.30 -10.34 -10.41
CA ASP A 131 -18.59 -9.07 -11.08
C ASP A 131 -17.94 -8.99 -12.47
N ASP A 132 -18.50 -8.16 -13.36
CA ASP A 132 -17.91 -7.83 -14.67
C ASP A 132 -16.75 -6.83 -14.49
N ASP A 133 -15.70 -7.30 -13.83
CA ASP A 133 -14.52 -6.54 -13.46
C ASP A 133 -13.26 -7.39 -13.64
N TRP A 134 -12.19 -6.75 -14.08
CA TRP A 134 -10.86 -7.34 -14.17
C TRP A 134 -9.84 -6.27 -13.87
N GLY A 135 -8.79 -6.64 -13.13
CA GLY A 135 -7.71 -5.71 -12.88
C GLY A 135 -6.51 -5.91 -13.79
N TRP A 136 -5.32 -5.81 -13.21
CA TRP A 136 -4.07 -5.72 -13.94
C TRP A 136 -2.99 -6.59 -13.31
N SER A 137 -1.90 -6.76 -14.04
CA SER A 137 -0.76 -7.51 -13.55
C SER A 137 0.55 -6.91 -14.03
N GLY A 138 1.61 -7.14 -13.27
CA GLY A 138 2.96 -6.73 -13.62
C GLY A 138 3.99 -7.78 -13.24
N PRO A 139 5.06 -7.96 -14.03
CA PRO A 139 6.14 -8.87 -13.65
C PRO A 139 6.84 -8.34 -12.40
N LEU A 140 7.14 -9.23 -11.46
CA LEU A 140 8.08 -8.91 -10.40
C LEU A 140 9.49 -9.05 -10.98
N VAL A 141 10.27 -7.96 -10.95
CA VAL A 141 11.61 -7.95 -11.57
C VAL A 141 12.50 -9.02 -10.93
N ASN A 142 13.25 -9.76 -11.78
CA ASN A 142 14.16 -10.84 -11.37
C ASN A 142 13.46 -11.98 -10.59
N SER A 143 12.23 -12.32 -11.00
CA SER A 143 11.44 -13.40 -10.42
C SER A 143 10.53 -14.06 -11.47
N GLU A 144 10.15 -15.32 -11.24
CA GLU A 144 9.11 -16.01 -12.01
C GLU A 144 7.69 -15.66 -11.52
N LEU A 145 7.58 -14.73 -10.56
CA LEU A 145 6.33 -14.26 -9.99
C LEU A 145 5.75 -13.09 -10.77
N THR A 146 4.43 -13.06 -10.84
CA THR A 146 3.66 -11.92 -11.36
C THR A 146 2.83 -11.35 -10.22
N LEU A 147 2.90 -10.03 -10.00
CA LEU A 147 1.94 -9.33 -9.16
C LEU A 147 0.60 -9.35 -9.89
N ARG A 148 -0.43 -9.83 -9.22
CA ARG A 148 -1.81 -9.88 -9.68
C ARG A 148 -2.64 -8.93 -8.83
N VAL A 149 -3.48 -8.15 -9.49
CA VAL A 149 -4.44 -7.24 -8.89
C VAL A 149 -5.72 -7.49 -9.67
N ASP A 150 -6.41 -8.59 -9.37
CA ASP A 150 -7.34 -9.19 -10.35
C ASP A 150 -8.79 -8.74 -10.19
N ASN A 151 -9.17 -8.27 -9.00
CA ASN A 151 -10.52 -7.83 -8.67
C ASN A 151 -10.48 -6.55 -7.84
N HIS A 152 -11.45 -5.68 -8.07
CA HIS A 152 -11.70 -4.49 -7.30
C HIS A 152 -12.94 -4.68 -6.42
N VAL A 153 -12.90 -4.11 -5.21
CA VAL A 153 -14.10 -4.02 -4.36
C VAL A 153 -14.69 -2.63 -4.49
N PHE A 154 -15.90 -2.56 -5.03
CA PHE A 154 -16.58 -1.30 -5.29
C PHE A 154 -17.37 -0.79 -4.08
N ASN A 155 -17.72 0.50 -4.11
CA ASN A 155 -18.57 1.16 -3.11
C ASN A 155 -17.98 1.23 -1.68
N VAL A 156 -16.66 1.13 -1.58
CA VAL A 156 -15.90 1.29 -0.33
C VAL A 156 -14.76 2.28 -0.56
N LEU A 157 -14.41 3.06 0.48
CA LEU A 157 -13.28 3.99 0.46
C LEU A 157 -12.07 3.47 1.24
N CYS A 158 -12.27 2.44 2.07
CA CYS A 158 -11.27 1.88 2.98
C CYS A 158 -10.66 2.89 3.96
N ASN A 159 -11.34 4.01 4.22
CA ASN A 159 -10.94 5.00 5.20
C ASN A 159 -11.57 4.78 6.59
N ASN A 160 -12.28 3.65 6.75
CA ASN A 160 -12.86 3.21 8.01
C ASN A 160 -12.76 1.69 8.14
N ALA A 161 -12.86 1.18 9.38
CA ALA A 161 -12.61 -0.24 9.67
C ALA A 161 -13.62 -1.20 9.01
N MET A 162 -14.87 -0.77 8.80
CA MET A 162 -15.88 -1.62 8.18
C MET A 162 -15.61 -1.77 6.69
N ASP A 163 -15.26 -0.69 5.99
CA ASP A 163 -14.86 -0.73 4.58
C ASP A 163 -13.66 -1.66 4.38
N LEU A 164 -12.64 -1.57 5.24
CA LEU A 164 -11.49 -2.47 5.20
C LEU A 164 -11.92 -3.94 5.34
N THR A 165 -12.76 -4.24 6.34
CA THR A 165 -13.29 -5.59 6.57
C THR A 165 -14.08 -6.10 5.37
N LEU A 166 -14.91 -5.26 4.75
CA LEU A 166 -15.68 -5.61 3.54
C LEU A 166 -14.78 -5.81 2.32
N SER A 167 -13.67 -5.06 2.22
CA SER A 167 -12.75 -5.18 1.09
C SER A 167 -11.84 -6.42 1.13
N GLU A 168 -11.73 -7.06 2.30
CA GLU A 168 -10.83 -8.20 2.53
C GLU A 168 -11.56 -9.56 2.64
N MET A 169 -12.90 -9.57 2.69
CA MET A 169 -13.73 -10.79 2.83
C MET A 169 -14.47 -11.13 1.54
#